data_AF-A0ABC8EU67-F1
#
_entry.id   AF-A0ABC8EU67-F1
#
_cell.length_a   1.000
_cell.length_b   1.000
_cell.length_c   1.000
_cell.angle_alpha   90.00
_cell.angle_beta   90.00
_cell.angle_gamma   90.00
#
_symmetry.space_group_name_H-M   'P 1'
#
loop_
_entity.id
_entity.type
_entity.pdbx_description
1 polymer ?
#
loop_
_entity_poly.entity_id
_entity_poly.type
_entity_poly.pdbx_seq_one_letter_code
_entity_poly.pdbx_strand_id
1 'polypeptide(L)'
;MALLNNGVSPIIPEKGSVGASGDLAPAAHMGLVLIGRGEAYYKGRRVTGAKALEEIGLPPLRLEAGEGLAMINGTQVMTAIGVLAVHDAIRLSKVADIACAMSLEVLMGSQSEFDPLIHQVRPHPGQLTTAENMLRLTKGSEIIASHKGCSRVQDAYTLRCSPQIHGASKDAVAHAEQVIEIEINSTTTNPLVFAEIEDIRHGGNFHGQPVAMAADYLGMGLAELGSVSERRTERMVNPHLSHLPAFLIRDGGLNSGYMIAQYTAAALVSENKVLAHPACVDSIPTSANKEDHVSMGTIAIRQTREIMSNVEIVVAIELLCAAQAYDLITKDHPMKAGRGTRVAYDTIRKRVPYLENDREIHADIDKVVSLIRSGKLVKSVEAAVGTINA
;
A
#
# COMPACT_ATOMS: atom_id res chain seq x y z
N MET A 1 20.48 14.39 -14.15
CA MET A 1 19.46 15.28 -13.51
C MET A 1 18.71 16.20 -14.47
N ALA A 2 19.27 16.65 -15.59
CA ALA A 2 18.61 17.65 -16.45
C ALA A 2 17.23 17.21 -17.00
N LEU A 3 17.05 15.93 -17.37
CA LEU A 3 15.75 15.39 -17.76
C LEU A 3 14.70 15.56 -16.64
N LEU A 4 15.04 15.12 -15.43
CA LEU A 4 14.16 15.21 -14.26
C LEU A 4 13.77 16.66 -13.95
N ASN A 5 14.74 17.58 -13.92
CA ASN A 5 14.50 18.99 -13.59
C ASN A 5 13.60 19.71 -14.61
N ASN A 6 13.57 19.22 -15.86
CA ASN A 6 12.69 19.75 -16.90
C ASN A 6 11.39 18.95 -17.06
N GLY A 7 11.16 17.91 -16.25
CA GLY A 7 9.95 17.08 -16.36
C GLY A 7 9.89 16.27 -17.66
N VAL A 8 11.05 15.84 -18.18
CA VAL A 8 11.14 14.85 -19.25
C VAL A 8 11.19 13.46 -18.61
N SER A 9 10.16 12.65 -18.85
CA SER A 9 10.03 11.30 -18.29
C SER A 9 10.15 10.25 -19.39
N PRO A 10 11.24 9.45 -19.44
CA PRO A 10 11.36 8.36 -20.40
C PRO A 10 10.18 7.39 -20.35
N ILE A 11 9.76 6.88 -21.51
CA ILE A 11 8.75 5.82 -21.60
C ILE A 11 9.46 4.47 -21.44
N ILE A 12 9.21 3.83 -20.31
CA ILE A 12 9.85 2.58 -19.91
C ILE A 12 8.80 1.46 -19.94
N PRO A 13 9.00 0.39 -20.73
CA PRO A 13 8.15 -0.79 -20.70
C PRO A 13 8.23 -1.49 -19.33
N GLU A 14 7.08 -1.89 -18.81
CA GLU A 14 6.99 -2.50 -17.47
C GLU A 14 7.45 -3.97 -17.41
N LYS A 15 7.63 -4.65 -18.55
CA LYS A 15 8.00 -6.08 -18.66
C LYS A 15 9.31 -6.24 -19.42
N GLY A 16 10.12 -7.21 -19.01
CA GLY A 16 11.35 -7.60 -19.72
C GLY A 16 12.62 -7.67 -18.86
N SER A 17 12.57 -7.24 -17.59
CA SER A 17 13.65 -7.49 -16.62
C SER A 17 13.46 -8.85 -15.94
N VAL A 18 14.56 -9.55 -15.72
CA VAL A 18 14.65 -10.76 -14.88
C VAL A 18 15.40 -10.48 -13.56
N GLY A 19 15.92 -9.25 -13.37
CA GLY A 19 16.63 -8.86 -12.16
C GLY A 19 17.95 -9.62 -11.89
N ALA A 20 18.64 -10.11 -12.93
CA ALA A 20 19.96 -10.73 -12.85
C ALA A 20 21.07 -9.73 -13.08
N SER A 21 21.41 -9.37 -14.32
CA SER A 21 22.36 -8.29 -14.65
C SER A 21 21.75 -6.89 -14.45
N GLY A 22 20.88 -6.75 -13.44
CA GLY A 22 20.04 -5.59 -13.22
C GLY A 22 18.81 -5.55 -14.13
N ASP A 23 18.16 -4.39 -14.13
CA ASP A 23 16.95 -4.08 -14.85
C ASP A 23 17.22 -3.67 -16.31
N LEU A 24 18.05 -4.46 -17.00
CA LEU A 24 18.66 -4.12 -18.29
C LEU A 24 17.68 -3.54 -19.32
N ALA A 25 16.62 -4.28 -19.66
CA ALA A 25 15.67 -3.86 -20.69
C ALA A 25 14.96 -2.53 -20.34
N PRO A 26 14.30 -2.40 -19.17
CA PRO A 26 13.68 -1.13 -18.80
C PRO A 26 14.70 0.01 -18.57
N ALA A 27 15.87 -0.26 -18.00
CA ALA A 27 16.92 0.74 -17.83
C ALA A 27 17.52 1.21 -19.17
N ALA A 28 17.59 0.34 -20.19
CA ALA A 28 17.99 0.72 -21.54
C ALA A 28 16.99 1.71 -22.15
N HIS A 29 15.68 1.54 -21.92
CA HIS A 29 14.66 2.50 -22.38
C HIS A 29 14.81 3.89 -21.73
N MET A 30 15.22 3.95 -20.47
CA MET A 30 15.63 5.20 -19.83
C MET A 30 16.86 5.81 -20.55
N GLY A 31 17.88 4.98 -20.81
CA GLY A 31 19.11 5.41 -21.47
C GLY A 31 18.95 5.85 -22.92
N LEU A 32 18.00 5.27 -23.66
CA LEU A 32 17.72 5.65 -25.05
C LEU A 32 17.43 7.15 -25.19
N VAL A 33 16.69 7.75 -24.26
CA VAL A 33 16.36 9.18 -24.29
C VAL A 33 17.62 10.04 -24.17
N LEU A 34 18.60 9.64 -23.35
CA LEU A 34 19.85 10.37 -23.14
C LEU A 34 20.72 10.44 -24.41
N ILE A 35 20.63 9.42 -25.27
CA ILE A 35 21.34 9.37 -26.56
C ILE A 35 20.46 9.82 -27.74
N GLY A 36 19.35 10.51 -27.47
CA GLY A 36 18.45 11.06 -28.50
C GLY A 36 17.58 10.01 -29.20
N ARG A 37 17.47 8.79 -28.67
CA ARG A 37 16.63 7.70 -29.18
C ARG A 37 15.44 7.48 -28.24
N GLY A 38 14.62 6.46 -28.52
CA GLY A 38 13.48 6.12 -27.68
C GLY A 38 12.44 7.24 -27.62
N GLU A 39 11.63 7.21 -26.57
CA GLU A 39 10.48 8.11 -26.40
C GLU A 39 10.35 8.56 -24.95
N ALA A 40 9.78 9.74 -24.75
CA ALA A 40 9.53 10.34 -23.45
C ALA A 40 8.18 11.05 -23.42
N TYR A 41 7.61 11.20 -22.23
CA TYR A 41 6.59 12.20 -21.96
C TYR A 41 7.25 13.53 -21.62
N TYR A 42 6.84 14.60 -22.30
CA TYR A 42 7.23 15.97 -21.99
C TYR A 42 6.03 16.89 -22.14
N LYS A 43 5.73 17.68 -21.09
CA LYS A 43 4.56 18.58 -21.04
C LYS A 43 3.24 17.89 -21.45
N GLY A 44 3.02 16.68 -20.93
CA GLY A 44 1.83 15.87 -21.20
C GLY A 44 1.74 15.22 -22.58
N ARG A 45 2.77 15.34 -23.42
CA ARG A 45 2.80 14.78 -24.78
C ARG A 45 3.89 13.72 -24.91
N ARG A 46 3.60 12.65 -25.66
CA ARG A 46 4.59 11.66 -26.08
C ARG A 46 5.42 12.24 -27.22
N VAL A 47 6.74 12.24 -27.07
CA VAL A 47 7.72 12.77 -28.03
C VAL A 47 8.90 11.82 -28.16
N THR A 48 9.67 11.93 -29.25
CA THR A 48 10.93 11.19 -29.38
C THR A 48 11.98 11.73 -28.41
N GLY A 49 12.96 10.92 -28.02
CA GLY A 49 14.05 11.35 -27.14
C GLY A 49 14.85 12.53 -27.71
N ALA A 50 15.15 12.51 -29.01
CA ALA A 50 15.79 13.64 -29.70
C ALA A 50 14.97 14.94 -29.56
N LYS A 51 13.65 14.86 -29.73
CA LYS A 51 12.80 16.05 -29.62
C LYS A 51 12.72 16.56 -28.18
N ALA A 52 12.66 15.65 -27.21
CA ALA A 52 12.68 16.01 -25.80
C ALA A 52 13.97 16.74 -25.42
N LEU A 53 15.13 16.24 -25.87
CA LEU A 53 16.44 16.85 -25.64
C LEU A 53 16.56 18.23 -26.31
N GLU A 54 16.12 18.36 -27.57
CA GLU A 54 16.06 19.62 -28.29
C GLU A 54 15.22 20.66 -27.53
N GLU A 55 14.02 20.29 -27.06
CA GLU A 55 13.12 21.20 -26.35
C GLU A 55 13.62 21.64 -24.96
N ILE A 56 14.62 20.96 -24.40
CA ILE A 56 15.29 21.36 -23.14
C ILE A 56 16.71 21.91 -23.39
N GLY A 57 17.09 22.11 -24.66
CA GLY A 57 18.37 22.72 -25.03
C GLY A 57 19.60 21.84 -24.80
N LEU A 58 19.45 20.51 -24.83
CA LEU A 58 20.55 19.56 -24.66
C LEU A 58 20.84 18.79 -25.95
N PRO A 59 22.12 18.55 -26.29
CA PRO A 59 22.47 17.61 -27.35
C PRO A 59 22.34 16.15 -26.87
N PRO A 60 22.08 15.18 -27.78
CA PRO A 60 22.24 13.76 -27.49
C PRO A 60 23.65 13.43 -26.98
N LEU A 61 23.72 12.59 -25.94
CA LEU A 61 25.00 12.10 -25.43
C LEU A 61 25.63 11.10 -26.39
N ARG A 62 26.96 11.13 -26.47
CA ARG A 62 27.77 10.08 -27.09
C ARG A 62 28.46 9.31 -25.96
N LEU A 63 28.02 8.08 -25.73
CA LEU A 63 28.53 7.25 -24.64
C LEU A 63 29.98 6.83 -24.90
N GLU A 64 30.80 6.91 -23.87
CA GLU A 64 32.18 6.42 -23.84
C GLU A 64 32.27 5.00 -23.24
N ALA A 65 33.49 4.50 -23.09
CA ALA A 65 33.75 3.16 -22.57
C ALA A 65 33.17 3.00 -21.16
N GLY A 66 32.35 1.97 -20.96
CA GLY A 66 31.72 1.64 -19.68
C GLY A 66 30.42 2.39 -19.37
N GLU A 67 30.20 3.58 -19.92
CA GLU A 67 29.03 4.41 -19.58
C GLU A 67 27.69 3.76 -19.94
N GLY A 68 27.64 3.08 -21.09
CA GLY A 68 26.43 2.35 -21.51
C GLY A 68 26.07 1.22 -20.55
N LEU A 69 27.07 0.50 -20.04
CA LEU A 69 26.85 -0.57 -19.06
C LEU A 69 26.45 0.01 -17.70
N ALA A 70 27.16 1.03 -17.22
CA ALA A 70 26.86 1.72 -15.97
C ALA A 70 25.42 2.26 -15.92
N MET A 71 24.87 2.64 -17.07
CA MET A 71 23.51 3.17 -17.19
C MET A 71 22.42 2.11 -17.06
N ILE A 72 22.68 0.87 -17.49
CA ILE A 72 21.66 -0.18 -17.59
C ILE A 72 21.83 -1.31 -16.57
N ASN A 73 23.03 -1.47 -16.03
CA ASN A 73 23.38 -2.54 -15.11
C ASN A 73 23.19 -2.07 -13.66
N GLY A 74 22.07 -2.47 -13.07
CA GLY A 74 21.70 -2.18 -11.68
C GLY A 74 20.22 -2.45 -11.40
N THR A 75 19.81 -2.26 -10.15
CA THR A 75 18.45 -2.59 -9.67
C THR A 75 17.54 -1.35 -9.64
N GLN A 76 17.85 -0.30 -10.41
CA GLN A 76 17.26 1.01 -10.21
C GLN A 76 15.75 1.02 -10.50
N VAL A 77 15.25 0.18 -11.41
CA VAL A 77 13.82 0.17 -11.77
C VAL A 77 13.01 -0.50 -10.66
N MET A 78 13.39 -1.70 -10.23
CA MET A 78 12.71 -2.36 -9.11
C MET A 78 12.80 -1.55 -7.82
N THR A 79 13.95 -0.92 -7.56
CA THR A 79 14.17 -0.08 -6.38
C THR A 79 13.34 1.19 -6.44
N ALA A 80 13.28 1.88 -7.58
CA ALA A 80 12.45 3.08 -7.72
C ALA A 80 10.96 2.79 -7.52
N ILE A 81 10.45 1.67 -8.05
CA ILE A 81 9.08 1.23 -7.80
C ILE A 81 8.92 0.87 -6.31
N GLY A 82 9.92 0.21 -5.72
CA GLY A 82 9.98 -0.15 -4.31
C GLY A 82 9.87 1.04 -3.36
N VAL A 83 10.59 2.13 -3.63
CA VAL A 83 10.50 3.39 -2.86
C VAL A 83 9.07 3.93 -2.84
N LEU A 84 8.42 3.98 -4.01
CA LEU A 84 7.04 4.44 -4.11
C LEU A 84 6.07 3.48 -3.42
N ALA A 85 6.29 2.17 -3.56
CA ALA A 85 5.48 1.14 -2.91
C ALA A 85 5.57 1.22 -1.38
N VAL A 86 6.77 1.34 -0.81
CA VAL A 86 6.98 1.48 0.64
C VAL A 86 6.33 2.76 1.15
N HIS A 87 6.55 3.90 0.48
CA HIS A 87 5.91 5.17 0.86
C HIS A 87 4.37 5.06 0.89
N ASP A 88 3.79 4.44 -0.14
CA ASP A 88 2.35 4.22 -0.21
C ASP A 88 1.86 3.19 0.83
N ALA A 89 2.64 2.15 1.12
CA ALA A 89 2.35 1.12 2.11
C ALA A 89 2.36 1.66 3.54
N ILE A 90 3.30 2.53 3.89
CA ILE A 90 3.33 3.27 5.18
C ILE A 90 2.02 4.04 5.36
N ARG A 91 1.58 4.75 4.32
CA ARG A 91 0.31 5.50 4.36
C ARG A 91 -0.89 4.55 4.51
N LEU A 92 -0.93 3.47 3.74
CA LEU A 92 -2.02 2.49 3.75
C LEU A 92 -2.12 1.76 5.10
N SER A 93 -0.99 1.42 5.73
CA SER A 93 -0.91 0.84 7.08
C SER A 93 -1.63 1.72 8.11
N LYS A 94 -1.37 3.04 8.11
CA LYS A 94 -2.08 3.99 8.98
C LYS A 94 -3.57 4.06 8.69
N VAL A 95 -3.96 4.03 7.42
CA VAL A 95 -5.37 4.04 7.01
C VAL A 95 -6.08 2.76 7.46
N ALA A 96 -5.43 1.60 7.38
CA ALA A 96 -5.99 0.33 7.83
C ALA A 96 -6.31 0.37 9.34
N ASP A 97 -5.44 0.97 10.17
CA ASP A 97 -5.75 1.18 11.59
C ASP A 97 -6.94 2.14 11.80
N ILE A 98 -7.02 3.22 11.02
CA ILE A 98 -8.17 4.14 11.07
C ILE A 98 -9.46 3.39 10.72
N ALA A 99 -9.46 2.60 9.65
CA ALA A 99 -10.60 1.81 9.22
C ALA A 99 -11.00 0.78 10.29
N CYS A 100 -10.02 0.04 10.83
CA CYS A 100 -10.25 -0.92 11.91
C CYS A 100 -10.82 -0.26 13.16
N ALA A 101 -10.33 0.93 13.54
CA ALA A 101 -10.85 1.67 14.68
C ALA A 101 -12.31 2.12 14.46
N MET A 102 -12.65 2.57 13.26
CA MET A 102 -14.05 2.90 12.92
C MET A 102 -14.94 1.65 12.97
N SER A 103 -14.48 0.54 12.38
CA SER A 103 -15.18 -0.76 12.40
C SER A 103 -15.37 -1.28 13.82
N LEU A 104 -14.35 -1.17 14.68
CA LEU A 104 -14.42 -1.55 16.09
C LEU A 104 -15.54 -0.80 16.80
N GLU A 105 -15.63 0.52 16.63
CA GLU A 105 -16.66 1.32 17.29
C GLU A 105 -18.07 0.94 16.84
N VAL A 106 -18.30 0.88 15.52
CA VAL A 106 -19.65 0.62 15.00
C VAL A 106 -20.13 -0.81 15.22
N LEU A 107 -19.20 -1.76 15.42
CA LEU A 107 -19.48 -3.13 15.87
C LEU A 107 -19.46 -3.28 17.40
N MET A 108 -19.34 -2.14 18.10
CA MET A 108 -19.33 -2.01 19.55
C MET A 108 -18.31 -2.92 20.23
N GLY A 109 -17.11 -2.97 19.67
CA GLY A 109 -15.97 -3.76 20.13
C GLY A 109 -15.35 -3.23 21.43
N SER A 110 -14.57 -4.09 22.08
CA SER A 110 -13.94 -3.84 23.36
C SER A 110 -12.56 -3.18 23.21
N GLN A 111 -12.28 -2.21 24.07
CA GLN A 111 -10.93 -1.65 24.22
C GLN A 111 -9.97 -2.52 25.02
N SER A 112 -10.48 -3.50 25.79
CA SER A 112 -9.63 -4.37 26.62
C SER A 112 -8.63 -5.18 25.80
N GLU A 113 -8.92 -5.38 24.51
CA GLU A 113 -8.11 -6.14 23.56
C GLU A 113 -6.82 -5.42 23.18
N PHE A 114 -6.73 -4.12 23.48
CA PHE A 114 -5.58 -3.25 23.22
C PHE A 114 -4.79 -2.92 24.50
N ASP A 115 -5.04 -3.62 25.60
CA ASP A 115 -4.35 -3.39 26.87
C ASP A 115 -2.83 -3.54 26.68
N PRO A 116 -2.01 -2.54 27.07
CA PRO A 116 -0.56 -2.61 26.95
C PRO A 116 0.06 -3.86 27.57
N LEU A 117 -0.50 -4.40 28.66
CA LEU A 117 0.02 -5.62 29.31
C LEU A 117 -0.06 -6.84 28.38
N ILE A 118 -1.09 -6.95 27.54
CA ILE A 118 -1.24 -8.05 26.56
C ILE A 118 -0.12 -7.98 25.54
N HIS A 119 0.23 -6.78 25.07
CA HIS A 119 1.18 -6.62 23.99
C HIS A 119 2.62 -6.56 24.48
N GLN A 120 2.87 -6.16 25.73
CA GLN A 120 4.20 -6.19 26.35
C GLN A 120 4.72 -7.61 26.58
N VAL A 121 3.83 -8.58 26.87
CA VAL A 121 4.25 -9.99 27.02
C VAL A 121 4.54 -10.67 25.67
N ARG A 122 4.18 -10.04 24.55
CA ARG A 122 4.52 -10.48 23.18
C ARG A 122 4.96 -9.27 22.34
N PRO A 123 6.18 -8.76 22.54
CA PRO A 123 6.59 -7.42 22.13
C PRO A 123 7.06 -7.33 20.67
N HIS A 124 6.26 -7.83 19.71
CA HIS A 124 6.51 -7.51 18.30
C HIS A 124 6.29 -6.00 18.06
N PRO A 125 7.23 -5.28 17.42
CA PRO A 125 7.15 -3.83 17.26
C PRO A 125 5.84 -3.37 16.61
N GLY A 126 5.47 -3.94 15.46
CA GLY A 126 4.21 -3.60 14.79
C GLY A 126 2.97 -3.89 15.64
N GLN A 127 3.00 -4.95 16.47
CA GLN A 127 1.89 -5.30 17.35
C GLN A 127 1.69 -4.26 18.45
N LEU A 128 2.78 -3.86 19.12
CA LEU A 128 2.77 -2.80 20.13
C LEU A 128 2.26 -1.48 19.53
N THR A 129 2.81 -1.11 18.38
CA THR A 129 2.44 0.10 17.63
C THR A 129 0.96 0.13 17.26
N THR A 130 0.42 -0.99 16.77
CA THR A 130 -1.00 -1.07 16.41
C THR A 130 -1.90 -0.93 17.63
N ALA A 131 -1.61 -1.63 18.73
CA ALA A 131 -2.39 -1.50 19.95
C ALA A 131 -2.44 -0.05 20.45
N GLU A 132 -1.30 0.65 20.43
CA GLU A 132 -1.21 2.06 20.81
C GLU A 132 -2.05 2.96 19.88
N ASN A 133 -1.96 2.73 18.56
CA ASN A 133 -2.78 3.47 17.59
C ASN A 133 -4.28 3.25 17.83
N MET A 134 -4.72 2.01 18.08
CA MET A 134 -6.12 1.68 18.33
C MET A 134 -6.65 2.40 19.58
N LEU A 135 -5.88 2.42 20.66
CA LEU A 135 -6.22 3.19 21.86
C LEU A 135 -6.29 4.70 21.59
N ARG A 136 -5.32 5.23 20.82
CA ARG A 136 -5.25 6.65 20.45
C ARG A 136 -6.45 7.08 19.61
N LEU A 137 -6.80 6.29 18.58
CA LEU A 137 -7.88 6.57 17.63
C LEU A 137 -9.25 6.54 18.30
N THR A 138 -9.48 5.57 19.19
CA THR A 138 -10.78 5.34 19.85
C THR A 138 -10.91 6.05 21.20
N LYS A 139 -9.93 6.87 21.58
CA LYS A 139 -9.94 7.61 22.85
C LYS A 139 -11.18 8.50 22.97
N GLY A 140 -11.94 8.33 24.05
CA GLY A 140 -13.14 9.12 24.34
C GLY A 140 -14.41 8.65 23.63
N SER A 141 -14.41 7.44 23.05
CA SER A 141 -15.59 6.86 22.40
C SER A 141 -16.74 6.61 23.39
N GLU A 142 -17.87 7.26 23.15
CA GLU A 142 -19.12 6.99 23.89
C GLU A 142 -19.72 5.65 23.44
N ILE A 143 -19.46 5.23 22.19
CA ILE A 143 -19.98 3.97 21.64
C ILE A 143 -19.35 2.78 22.36
N ILE A 144 -18.02 2.74 22.46
CA ILE A 144 -17.32 1.67 23.21
C ILE A 144 -17.74 1.71 24.69
N ALA A 145 -17.88 2.90 25.27
CA ALA A 145 -18.32 3.04 26.65
C ALA A 145 -19.75 2.50 26.89
N SER A 146 -20.67 2.63 25.92
CA SER A 146 -22.05 2.13 26.01
C SER A 146 -22.15 0.60 26.10
N HIS A 147 -21.05 -0.12 25.89
CA HIS A 147 -20.99 -1.58 25.92
C HIS A 147 -20.08 -2.16 27.00
N LYS A 148 -19.65 -1.34 27.96
CA LYS A 148 -18.99 -1.80 29.20
C LYS A 148 -19.99 -2.59 30.06
N GLY A 149 -20.12 -3.89 29.81
CA GLY A 149 -21.09 -4.77 30.48
C GLY A 149 -21.94 -5.62 29.53
N CYS A 150 -21.63 -5.61 28.23
CA CYS A 150 -22.26 -6.51 27.26
C CYS A 150 -22.06 -7.98 27.65
N SER A 151 -23.03 -8.84 27.34
CA SER A 151 -22.93 -10.30 27.54
C SER A 151 -21.88 -10.97 26.65
N ARG A 152 -21.38 -10.25 25.63
CA ARG A 152 -20.31 -10.72 24.74
C ARG A 152 -18.98 -10.75 25.50
N VAL A 153 -18.48 -11.97 25.74
CA VAL A 153 -17.24 -12.20 26.50
C VAL A 153 -15.99 -11.84 25.69
N GLN A 154 -16.00 -12.07 24.37
CA GLN A 154 -14.87 -11.80 23.48
C GLN A 154 -15.36 -11.32 22.12
N ASP A 155 -14.64 -10.40 21.49
CA ASP A 155 -14.94 -10.03 20.12
C ASP A 155 -14.36 -11.07 19.14
N ALA A 156 -14.90 -11.02 17.91
CA ALA A 156 -14.37 -11.79 16.80
C ALA A 156 -12.93 -11.38 16.48
N TYR A 157 -12.15 -12.30 15.92
CA TYR A 157 -10.72 -12.12 15.70
C TYR A 157 -10.39 -10.95 14.77
N THR A 158 -11.29 -10.61 13.86
CA THR A 158 -11.11 -9.46 12.95
C THR A 158 -11.04 -8.11 13.68
N LEU A 159 -11.58 -8.05 14.90
CA LEU A 159 -11.48 -6.92 15.82
C LEU A 159 -10.39 -7.18 16.86
N ARG A 160 -10.48 -8.31 17.56
CA ARG A 160 -9.62 -8.66 18.70
C ARG A 160 -8.17 -8.93 18.36
N CYS A 161 -7.93 -9.56 17.22
CA CYS A 161 -6.60 -9.88 16.77
C CYS A 161 -6.01 -8.77 15.87
N SER A 162 -6.67 -7.59 15.80
CA SER A 162 -6.20 -6.50 14.94
C SER A 162 -4.76 -6.05 15.25
N PRO A 163 -4.28 -5.97 16.52
CA PRO A 163 -2.88 -5.65 16.80
C PRO A 163 -1.92 -6.70 16.24
N GLN A 164 -2.27 -7.98 16.35
CA GLN A 164 -1.43 -9.08 15.89
C GLN A 164 -1.37 -9.14 14.37
N ILE A 165 -2.51 -8.94 13.69
CA ILE A 165 -2.62 -9.02 12.23
C ILE A 165 -2.00 -7.79 11.59
N HIS A 166 -2.47 -6.58 11.95
CA HIS A 166 -1.91 -5.34 11.38
C HIS A 166 -0.45 -5.18 11.79
N GLY A 167 -0.08 -5.57 13.01
CA GLY A 167 1.29 -5.51 13.47
C GLY A 167 2.27 -6.34 12.64
N ALA A 168 1.87 -7.56 12.25
CA ALA A 168 2.69 -8.37 11.35
C ALA A 168 2.86 -7.71 9.97
N SER A 169 1.80 -7.08 9.44
CA SER A 169 1.88 -6.32 8.19
C SER A 169 2.77 -5.08 8.31
N LYS A 170 2.78 -4.40 9.46
CA LYS A 170 3.69 -3.28 9.74
C LYS A 170 5.15 -3.72 9.79
N ASP A 171 5.43 -4.85 10.43
CA ASP A 171 6.78 -5.41 10.46
C ASP A 171 7.27 -5.74 9.04
N ALA A 172 6.38 -6.19 8.14
CA ALA A 172 6.70 -6.38 6.72
C ALA A 172 6.98 -5.04 5.98
N VAL A 173 6.21 -3.99 6.26
CA VAL A 173 6.46 -2.63 5.74
C VAL A 173 7.81 -2.10 6.20
N ALA A 174 8.12 -2.21 7.50
CA ALA A 174 9.37 -1.76 8.08
C ALA A 174 10.58 -2.52 7.51
N HIS A 175 10.45 -3.83 7.29
CA HIS A 175 11.50 -4.62 6.64
C HIS A 175 11.74 -4.15 5.19
N ALA A 176 10.67 -3.93 4.42
CA ALA A 176 10.80 -3.44 3.07
C ALA A 176 11.41 -2.03 3.00
N GLU A 177 11.03 -1.14 3.93
CA GLU A 177 11.64 0.19 4.07
C GLU A 177 13.15 0.08 4.30
N GLN A 178 13.58 -0.75 5.25
CA GLN A 178 15.00 -0.96 5.55
C GLN A 178 15.78 -1.45 4.32
N VAL A 179 15.26 -2.45 3.60
CA VAL A 179 15.94 -3.01 2.42
C VAL A 179 16.02 -1.97 1.30
N ILE A 180 14.92 -1.27 1.02
CA ILE A 180 14.87 -0.26 -0.03
C ILE A 180 15.75 0.95 0.30
N GLU A 181 15.86 1.35 1.57
CA GLU A 181 16.75 2.44 1.99
C GLU A 181 18.23 2.08 1.80
N ILE A 182 18.61 0.82 2.02
CA ILE A 182 19.97 0.35 1.69
C ILE A 182 20.18 0.36 0.19
N GLU A 183 19.25 -0.22 -0.57
CA GLU A 183 19.40 -0.42 -2.01
C GLU A 183 19.45 0.92 -2.78
N ILE A 184 18.61 1.89 -2.44
CA ILE A 184 18.58 3.20 -3.10
C ILE A 184 19.92 3.96 -2.93
N ASN A 185 20.67 3.66 -1.88
CA ASN A 185 21.98 4.25 -1.58
C ASN A 185 23.16 3.35 -1.99
N SER A 186 22.91 2.24 -2.68
CA SER A 186 23.93 1.26 -3.05
C SER A 186 24.50 1.47 -4.44
N THR A 187 25.75 1.03 -4.66
CA THR A 187 26.33 0.91 -6.00
C THR A 187 26.03 -0.48 -6.56
N THR A 188 25.05 -0.54 -7.46
CA THR A 188 24.49 -1.80 -7.99
C THR A 188 25.05 -2.18 -9.37
N THR A 189 26.04 -1.45 -9.88
CA THR A 189 26.62 -1.69 -11.21
C THR A 189 27.82 -2.64 -11.14
N ASN A 190 28.32 -3.05 -12.31
CA ASN A 190 29.50 -3.88 -12.47
C ASN A 190 30.18 -3.61 -13.83
N PRO A 191 31.52 -3.62 -13.91
CA PRO A 191 32.46 -3.77 -12.80
C PRO A 191 32.48 -2.54 -11.89
N LEU A 192 32.95 -2.72 -10.66
CA LEU A 192 33.15 -1.65 -9.69
C LEU A 192 34.55 -1.08 -9.86
N VAL A 193 34.64 0.25 -10.02
CA VAL A 193 35.90 0.99 -10.13
C VAL A 193 36.23 1.60 -8.77
N PHE A 194 37.32 1.14 -8.16
CA PHE A 194 37.83 1.66 -6.89
C PHE A 194 39.03 2.56 -7.16
N ALA A 195 38.73 3.82 -7.51
CA ALA A 195 39.75 4.79 -7.92
C ALA A 195 40.84 5.01 -6.85
N GLU A 196 40.49 4.95 -5.56
CA GLU A 196 41.43 5.16 -4.44
C GLU A 196 42.55 4.12 -4.38
N ILE A 197 42.29 2.90 -4.85
CA ILE A 197 43.26 1.81 -4.89
C ILE A 197 43.65 1.43 -6.32
N GLU A 198 43.26 2.25 -7.31
CA GLU A 198 43.51 2.06 -8.74
C GLU A 198 43.14 0.66 -9.25
N ASP A 199 42.01 0.12 -8.77
CA ASP A 199 41.63 -1.28 -9.01
C ASP A 199 40.19 -1.42 -9.52
N ILE A 200 39.93 -2.52 -10.23
CA ILE A 200 38.62 -2.86 -10.78
C ILE A 200 38.21 -4.23 -10.24
N ARG A 201 37.06 -4.27 -9.55
CA ARG A 201 36.50 -5.52 -9.03
C ARG A 201 35.27 -5.94 -9.84
N HIS A 202 35.24 -7.23 -10.16
CA HIS A 202 34.09 -7.87 -10.78
C HIS A 202 33.28 -8.57 -9.69
N GLY A 203 31.99 -8.29 -9.63
CA GLY A 203 31.05 -8.82 -8.65
C GLY A 203 29.64 -8.95 -9.22
N GLY A 204 28.65 -9.00 -8.34
CA GLY A 204 27.25 -9.26 -8.69
C GLY A 204 26.25 -8.33 -8.01
N ASN A 205 26.64 -7.09 -7.65
CA ASN A 205 25.76 -6.13 -6.96
C ASN A 205 24.52 -5.74 -7.78
N PHE A 206 24.47 -6.09 -9.06
CA PHE A 206 23.31 -5.92 -9.92
C PHE A 206 22.17 -6.91 -9.63
N HIS A 207 22.42 -7.95 -8.83
CA HIS A 207 21.47 -9.03 -8.59
C HIS A 207 20.44 -8.60 -7.53
N GLY A 208 19.21 -8.35 -7.95
CA GLY A 208 18.16 -7.74 -7.12
C GLY A 208 17.47 -8.65 -6.10
N GLN A 209 18.13 -9.72 -5.62
CA GLN A 209 17.51 -10.69 -4.71
C GLN A 209 16.99 -10.05 -3.40
N PRO A 210 17.74 -9.13 -2.74
CA PRO A 210 17.25 -8.47 -1.53
C PRO A 210 15.93 -7.73 -1.77
N VAL A 211 15.85 -6.96 -2.86
CA VAL A 211 14.65 -6.23 -3.25
C VAL A 211 13.50 -7.18 -3.58
N ALA A 212 13.77 -8.27 -4.31
CA ALA A 212 12.76 -9.25 -4.70
C ALA A 212 12.10 -9.90 -3.48
N MET A 213 12.90 -10.36 -2.51
CA MET A 213 12.38 -10.98 -1.28
C MET A 213 11.62 -9.98 -0.41
N ALA A 214 12.13 -8.75 -0.29
CA ALA A 214 11.47 -7.68 0.45
C ALA A 214 10.14 -7.29 -0.18
N ALA A 215 10.07 -7.22 -1.51
CA ALA A 215 8.84 -6.94 -2.25
C ALA A 215 7.80 -8.04 -2.02
N ASP A 216 8.14 -9.32 -2.19
CA ASP A 216 7.19 -10.42 -1.95
C ASP A 216 6.69 -10.44 -0.49
N TYR A 217 7.58 -10.20 0.48
CA TYR A 217 7.18 -10.14 1.89
C TYR A 217 6.24 -8.95 2.17
N LEU A 218 6.53 -7.77 1.59
CA LEU A 218 5.62 -6.62 1.64
C LEU A 218 4.26 -6.96 1.02
N GLY A 219 4.24 -7.59 -0.16
CA GLY A 219 3.02 -8.02 -0.84
C GLY A 219 2.16 -8.93 0.03
N MET A 220 2.77 -9.92 0.69
CA MET A 220 2.08 -10.80 1.66
C MET A 220 1.51 -10.01 2.84
N GLY A 221 2.28 -9.10 3.42
CA GLY A 221 1.84 -8.26 4.53
C GLY A 221 0.64 -7.37 4.16
N LEU A 222 0.65 -6.77 2.96
CA LEU A 222 -0.45 -5.96 2.45
C LEU A 222 -1.68 -6.80 2.13
N ALA A 223 -1.51 -7.99 1.54
CA ALA A 223 -2.61 -8.89 1.24
C ALA A 223 -3.40 -9.26 2.51
N GLU A 224 -2.71 -9.49 3.63
CA GLU A 224 -3.35 -9.77 4.92
C GLU A 224 -4.11 -8.57 5.51
N LEU A 225 -3.64 -7.33 5.30
CA LEU A 225 -4.42 -6.13 5.64
C LEU A 225 -5.75 -6.07 4.87
N GLY A 226 -5.71 -6.36 3.57
CA GLY A 226 -6.92 -6.46 2.75
C GLY A 226 -7.85 -7.58 3.23
N SER A 227 -7.30 -8.75 3.51
CA SER A 227 -8.04 -9.92 4.01
C SER A 227 -8.82 -9.59 5.28
N VAL A 228 -8.17 -9.03 6.31
CA VAL A 228 -8.85 -8.70 7.57
C VAL A 228 -9.82 -7.53 7.43
N SER A 229 -9.53 -6.55 6.57
CA SER A 229 -10.40 -5.41 6.26
C SER A 229 -11.71 -5.86 5.60
N GLU A 230 -11.63 -6.77 4.64
CA GLU A 230 -12.81 -7.35 3.99
C GLU A 230 -13.65 -8.17 4.99
N ARG A 231 -13.01 -8.93 5.89
CA ARG A 231 -13.76 -9.64 6.95
C ARG A 231 -14.47 -8.70 7.93
N ARG A 232 -13.93 -7.50 8.21
CA ARG A 232 -14.65 -6.47 8.98
C ARG A 232 -15.80 -5.86 8.17
N THR A 233 -15.62 -5.70 6.86
CA THR A 233 -16.70 -5.29 5.94
C THR A 233 -17.86 -6.29 5.96
N GLU A 234 -17.59 -7.59 5.80
CA GLU A 234 -18.59 -8.66 5.91
C GLU A 234 -19.34 -8.56 7.24
N ARG A 235 -18.59 -8.37 8.34
CA ARG A 235 -19.18 -8.30 9.67
C ARG A 235 -20.17 -7.16 9.81
N MET A 236 -19.89 -5.99 9.22
CA MET A 236 -20.78 -4.83 9.24
C MET A 236 -22.04 -5.05 8.41
N VAL A 237 -21.90 -5.58 7.19
CA VAL A 237 -23.03 -5.75 6.27
C VAL A 237 -23.93 -6.93 6.61
N ASN A 238 -23.45 -7.88 7.42
CA ASN A 238 -24.21 -9.05 7.83
C ASN A 238 -24.99 -8.79 9.14
N PRO A 239 -26.34 -8.75 9.10
CA PRO A 239 -27.16 -8.40 10.26
C PRO A 239 -27.03 -9.41 11.41
N HIS A 240 -26.67 -10.66 11.12
CA HIS A 240 -26.43 -11.68 12.15
C HIS A 240 -25.15 -11.42 12.96
N LEU A 241 -24.23 -10.63 12.41
CA LEU A 241 -22.93 -10.35 13.02
C LEU A 241 -22.81 -8.93 13.57
N SER A 242 -23.48 -7.95 12.93
CA SER A 242 -23.44 -6.54 13.33
C SER A 242 -24.63 -6.08 14.16
N HIS A 243 -25.78 -6.76 14.08
CA HIS A 243 -27.07 -6.25 14.56
C HIS A 243 -27.52 -4.94 13.88
N LEU A 244 -26.91 -4.59 12.74
CA LEU A 244 -27.32 -3.49 11.88
C LEU A 244 -28.29 -4.00 10.80
N PRO A 245 -29.02 -3.10 10.11
CA PRO A 245 -29.76 -3.45 8.90
C PRO A 245 -28.85 -4.15 7.88
N ALA A 246 -29.39 -5.17 7.20
CA ALA A 246 -28.65 -5.91 6.19
C ALA A 246 -28.08 -4.96 5.13
N PHE A 247 -26.79 -5.13 4.82
CA PHE A 247 -26.07 -4.30 3.85
C PHE A 247 -26.08 -2.80 4.15
N LEU A 248 -26.29 -2.44 5.42
CA LEU A 248 -26.23 -1.08 5.96
C LEU A 248 -27.22 -0.11 5.30
N ILE A 249 -28.42 -0.62 4.97
CA ILE A 249 -29.51 0.17 4.40
C ILE A 249 -30.85 -0.16 5.08
N ARG A 250 -31.70 0.85 5.29
CA ARG A 250 -32.97 0.69 6.05
C ARG A 250 -34.04 -0.03 5.23
N ASP A 251 -34.32 0.43 4.01
CA ASP A 251 -35.36 -0.12 3.13
C ASP A 251 -34.79 -1.27 2.27
N GLY A 252 -34.29 -2.30 2.97
CA GLY A 252 -33.72 -3.49 2.35
C GLY A 252 -34.73 -4.28 1.52
N GLY A 253 -34.27 -4.89 0.44
CA GLY A 253 -35.10 -5.65 -0.51
C GLY A 253 -35.58 -4.80 -1.69
N LEU A 254 -35.89 -3.52 -1.47
CA LEU A 254 -35.95 -2.52 -2.54
C LEU A 254 -34.56 -1.97 -2.86
N ASN A 255 -33.77 -1.72 -1.82
CA ASN A 255 -32.37 -1.29 -1.93
C ASN A 255 -31.42 -2.41 -1.52
N SER A 256 -30.25 -2.43 -2.14
CA SER A 256 -29.16 -3.39 -1.92
C SER A 256 -28.02 -2.83 -1.06
N GLY A 257 -27.95 -1.50 -0.90
CA GLY A 257 -26.95 -0.84 -0.05
C GLY A 257 -25.52 -1.21 -0.45
N TYR A 258 -24.74 -1.69 0.51
CA TYR A 258 -23.33 -2.06 0.31
C TYR A 258 -23.10 -3.52 -0.13
N MET A 259 -24.15 -4.26 -0.51
CA MET A 259 -24.02 -5.66 -0.94
C MET A 259 -22.99 -5.86 -2.05
N ILE A 260 -23.09 -5.09 -3.13
CA ILE A 260 -22.18 -5.25 -4.28
C ILE A 260 -20.79 -4.68 -3.98
N ALA A 261 -20.68 -3.66 -3.13
CA ALA A 261 -19.39 -3.18 -2.65
C ALA A 261 -18.65 -4.29 -1.88
N GLN A 262 -19.35 -5.08 -1.06
CA GLN A 262 -18.76 -6.26 -0.41
C GLN A 262 -18.26 -7.28 -1.44
N TYR A 263 -19.00 -7.52 -2.54
CA TYR A 263 -18.57 -8.46 -3.58
C TYR A 263 -17.26 -8.01 -4.24
N THR A 264 -17.14 -6.71 -4.53
CA THR A 264 -15.89 -6.11 -5.02
C THR A 264 -14.74 -6.35 -4.04
N ALA A 265 -14.94 -6.07 -2.75
CA ALA A 265 -13.89 -6.30 -1.75
C ALA A 265 -13.48 -7.79 -1.67
N ALA A 266 -14.45 -8.71 -1.66
CA ALA A 266 -14.19 -10.15 -1.61
C ALA A 266 -13.43 -10.66 -2.85
N ALA A 267 -13.79 -10.18 -4.05
CA ALA A 267 -13.11 -10.53 -5.30
C ALA A 267 -11.65 -10.07 -5.28
N LEU A 268 -11.39 -8.81 -4.89
CA LEU A 268 -10.04 -8.24 -4.82
C LEU A 268 -9.15 -8.95 -3.79
N VAL A 269 -9.70 -9.30 -2.62
CA VAL A 269 -8.97 -10.11 -1.63
C VAL A 269 -8.67 -11.50 -2.18
N SER A 270 -9.59 -12.11 -2.93
CA SER A 270 -9.34 -13.41 -3.55
C SER A 270 -8.25 -13.34 -4.61
N GLU A 271 -8.21 -12.27 -5.41
CA GLU A 271 -7.18 -12.04 -6.42
C GLU A 271 -5.80 -11.86 -5.79
N ASN A 272 -5.71 -11.14 -4.67
CA ASN A 272 -4.47 -10.95 -3.92
C ASN A 272 -3.83 -12.28 -3.46
N LYS A 273 -4.61 -13.34 -3.23
CA LYS A 273 -4.07 -14.66 -2.85
C LYS A 273 -3.24 -15.29 -3.97
N VAL A 274 -3.62 -15.05 -5.23
CA VAL A 274 -2.87 -15.50 -6.39
C VAL A 274 -1.67 -14.59 -6.62
N LEU A 275 -1.85 -13.28 -6.50
CA LEU A 275 -0.79 -12.30 -6.66
C LEU A 275 0.32 -12.41 -5.61
N ALA A 276 0.00 -12.90 -4.40
CA ALA A 276 0.97 -13.12 -3.33
C ALA A 276 1.86 -14.36 -3.52
N HIS A 277 1.73 -15.09 -4.63
CA HIS A 277 2.68 -16.13 -4.99
C HIS A 277 4.06 -15.50 -5.27
N PRO A 278 5.12 -15.88 -4.53
CA PRO A 278 6.39 -15.18 -4.57
C PRO A 278 7.08 -15.34 -5.93
N ALA A 279 7.48 -14.23 -6.53
CA ALA A 279 8.32 -14.25 -7.74
C ALA A 279 9.81 -14.47 -7.40
N CYS A 280 10.25 -14.08 -6.20
CA CYS A 280 11.67 -14.13 -5.79
C CYS A 280 12.24 -15.55 -5.66
N VAL A 281 11.39 -16.57 -5.68
CA VAL A 281 11.78 -17.99 -5.61
C VAL A 281 11.82 -18.67 -6.98
N ASP A 282 11.49 -17.95 -8.05
CA ASP A 282 11.61 -18.42 -9.43
C ASP A 282 12.89 -17.88 -10.10
N SER A 283 13.43 -18.66 -11.03
CA SER A 283 14.59 -18.27 -11.83
C SER A 283 14.66 -19.09 -13.12
N ILE A 284 14.84 -18.41 -14.26
CA ILE A 284 15.02 -19.05 -15.57
C ILE A 284 16.37 -18.62 -16.14
N PRO A 285 17.30 -19.55 -16.45
CA PRO A 285 18.59 -19.23 -17.02
C PRO A 285 18.48 -18.49 -18.36
N THR A 286 19.29 -17.44 -18.53
CA THR A 286 19.38 -16.67 -19.78
C THR A 286 20.83 -16.51 -20.25
N SER A 287 21.03 -15.86 -21.39
CA SER A 287 22.36 -15.54 -21.93
C SER A 287 23.28 -16.75 -22.04
N ALA A 288 22.75 -17.86 -22.58
CA ALA A 288 23.46 -19.14 -22.70
C ALA A 288 24.08 -19.64 -21.38
N ASN A 289 23.29 -19.58 -20.29
CA ASN A 289 23.69 -19.95 -18.92
C ASN A 289 24.81 -19.09 -18.32
N LYS A 290 25.04 -17.88 -18.84
CA LYS A 290 25.85 -16.88 -18.11
C LYS A 290 25.07 -16.22 -16.99
N GLU A 291 23.77 -16.02 -17.19
CA GLU A 291 22.83 -15.60 -16.16
C GLU A 291 22.00 -16.83 -15.77
N ASP A 292 22.62 -17.74 -15.03
CA ASP A 292 22.04 -19.02 -14.62
C ASP A 292 21.15 -18.93 -13.38
N HIS A 293 21.22 -17.82 -12.65
CA HIS A 293 20.31 -17.46 -11.56
C HIS A 293 19.92 -15.98 -11.63
N VAL A 294 18.63 -15.69 -11.42
CA VAL A 294 18.05 -14.34 -11.51
C VAL A 294 17.06 -14.11 -10.36
N SER A 295 16.72 -12.85 -10.04
CA SER A 295 15.88 -12.53 -8.87
C SER A 295 14.39 -12.36 -9.13
N MET A 296 14.00 -12.09 -10.39
CA MET A 296 12.63 -11.71 -10.76
C MET A 296 12.08 -10.49 -9.98
N GLY A 297 12.94 -9.63 -9.43
CA GLY A 297 12.53 -8.53 -8.53
C GLY A 297 11.54 -7.52 -9.12
N THR A 298 11.59 -7.28 -10.44
CA THR A 298 10.58 -6.42 -11.09
C THR A 298 9.20 -7.05 -11.13
N ILE A 299 9.09 -8.38 -11.20
CA ILE A 299 7.82 -9.10 -11.14
C ILE A 299 7.26 -9.01 -9.72
N ALA A 300 8.09 -9.31 -8.71
CA ALA A 300 7.72 -9.23 -7.29
C ALA A 300 7.17 -7.85 -6.92
N ILE A 301 7.86 -6.77 -7.30
CA ILE A 301 7.41 -5.41 -6.95
C ILE A 301 6.16 -4.99 -7.73
N ARG A 302 5.97 -5.45 -8.96
CA ARG A 302 4.73 -5.21 -9.73
C ARG A 302 3.53 -5.94 -9.11
N GLN A 303 3.68 -7.20 -8.72
CA GLN A 303 2.64 -7.95 -8.00
C GLN A 303 2.28 -7.23 -6.70
N THR A 304 3.27 -6.74 -5.97
CA THR A 304 3.09 -5.96 -4.74
C THR A 304 2.30 -4.67 -4.97
N ARG A 305 2.60 -3.92 -6.05
CA ARG A 305 1.85 -2.71 -6.44
C ARG A 305 0.39 -3.01 -6.81
N GLU A 306 0.13 -4.15 -7.44
CA GLU A 306 -1.23 -4.59 -7.77
C GLU A 306 -2.01 -4.95 -6.49
N ILE A 307 -1.41 -5.76 -5.62
CA ILE A 307 -1.97 -6.08 -4.30
C ILE A 307 -2.31 -4.80 -3.54
N MET A 308 -1.38 -3.84 -3.49
CA MET A 308 -1.60 -2.57 -2.80
C MET A 308 -2.80 -1.80 -3.38
N SER A 309 -2.92 -1.74 -4.71
CA SER A 309 -4.04 -1.07 -5.38
C SER A 309 -5.38 -1.73 -5.04
N ASN A 310 -5.41 -3.06 -4.98
CA ASN A 310 -6.57 -3.83 -4.54
C ASN A 310 -6.92 -3.55 -3.07
N VAL A 311 -5.92 -3.51 -2.19
CA VAL A 311 -6.12 -3.25 -0.74
C VAL A 311 -6.60 -1.82 -0.49
N GLU A 312 -6.14 -0.82 -1.25
CA GLU A 312 -6.67 0.55 -1.16
C GLU A 312 -8.18 0.61 -1.40
N ILE A 313 -8.68 -0.17 -2.37
CA ILE A 313 -10.13 -0.27 -2.67
C ILE A 313 -10.87 -1.00 -1.55
N VAL A 314 -10.33 -2.13 -1.08
CA VAL A 314 -10.92 -2.92 0.02
C VAL A 314 -11.06 -2.07 1.29
N VAL A 315 -10.00 -1.36 1.68
CA VAL A 315 -10.01 -0.47 2.86
C VAL A 315 -10.93 0.73 2.65
N ALA A 316 -11.02 1.27 1.43
CA ALA A 316 -11.99 2.33 1.12
C ALA A 316 -13.44 1.87 1.31
N ILE A 317 -13.76 0.63 0.91
CA ILE A 317 -15.08 0.03 1.14
C ILE A 317 -15.34 -0.17 2.63
N GLU A 318 -14.35 -0.65 3.40
CA GLU A 318 -14.48 -0.76 4.86
C GLU A 318 -14.80 0.61 5.49
N LEU A 319 -14.08 1.67 5.12
CA LEU A 319 -14.30 3.03 5.61
C LEU A 319 -15.70 3.56 5.29
N LEU A 320 -16.22 3.27 4.09
CA LEU A 320 -17.57 3.65 3.69
C LEU A 320 -18.64 2.92 4.52
N CYS A 321 -18.47 1.60 4.68
CA CYS A 321 -19.34 0.78 5.50
C CYS A 321 -19.32 1.26 6.96
N ALA A 322 -18.14 1.55 7.52
CA ALA A 322 -18.03 2.02 8.88
C ALA A 322 -18.66 3.42 9.06
N ALA A 323 -18.49 4.33 8.10
CA ALA A 323 -19.15 5.63 8.14
C ALA A 323 -20.68 5.51 8.06
N GLN A 324 -21.19 4.61 7.20
CA GLN A 324 -22.62 4.32 7.11
C GLN A 324 -23.16 3.69 8.39
N ALA A 325 -22.45 2.73 8.96
CA ALA A 325 -22.81 2.08 10.21
C ALA A 325 -22.88 3.09 11.37
N TYR A 326 -21.93 4.03 11.42
CA TYR A 326 -21.94 5.12 12.42
C TYR A 326 -23.21 5.98 12.30
N ASP A 327 -23.62 6.36 11.09
CA ASP A 327 -24.90 7.07 10.89
C ASP A 327 -26.09 6.26 11.39
N LEU A 328 -26.13 4.96 11.09
CA LEU A 328 -27.24 4.09 11.45
C LEU A 328 -27.40 3.94 12.98
N ILE A 329 -26.30 3.77 13.71
CA ILE A 329 -26.34 3.60 15.17
C ILE A 329 -26.55 4.92 15.93
N THR A 330 -26.17 6.05 15.34
CA THR A 330 -26.25 7.35 16.02
C THR A 330 -27.44 8.21 15.63
N LYS A 331 -28.18 7.85 14.57
CA LYS A 331 -29.35 8.62 14.11
C LYS A 331 -30.41 8.79 15.19
N ASP A 332 -30.74 7.72 15.91
CA ASP A 332 -31.81 7.73 16.92
C ASP A 332 -31.25 7.87 18.35
N HIS A 333 -29.96 7.57 18.55
CA HIS A 333 -29.26 7.68 19.84
C HIS A 333 -27.89 8.35 19.61
N PRO A 334 -27.83 9.69 19.67
CA PRO A 334 -26.58 10.41 19.39
C PRO A 334 -25.45 10.01 20.35
N MET A 335 -24.39 9.44 19.79
CA MET A 335 -23.17 9.05 20.51
C MET A 335 -21.94 9.55 19.77
N LYS A 336 -20.93 10.00 20.51
CA LYS A 336 -19.66 10.44 19.92
C LYS A 336 -18.72 9.24 19.71
N ALA A 337 -18.25 9.12 18.47
CA ALA A 337 -17.08 8.32 18.15
C ALA A 337 -15.83 8.87 18.87
N GLY A 338 -14.80 8.05 18.99
CA GLY A 338 -13.50 8.41 19.51
C GLY A 338 -12.86 9.57 18.74
N ARG A 339 -11.88 10.23 19.37
CA ARG A 339 -11.29 11.46 18.82
C ARG A 339 -10.76 11.31 17.39
N GLY A 340 -10.14 10.18 17.07
CA GLY A 340 -9.58 9.93 15.74
C GLY A 340 -10.63 9.46 14.74
N THR A 341 -11.44 8.48 15.13
CA THR A 341 -12.50 7.91 14.29
C THR A 341 -13.59 8.93 13.94
N ARG A 342 -13.91 9.86 14.85
CA ARG A 342 -14.82 10.97 14.56
C ARG A 342 -14.32 11.87 13.44
N VAL A 343 -13.03 12.23 13.46
CA VAL A 343 -12.43 13.07 12.41
C VAL A 343 -12.35 12.31 11.08
N ALA A 344 -12.07 11.00 11.12
CA ALA A 344 -12.09 10.16 9.93
C ALA A 344 -13.50 10.13 9.30
N TYR A 345 -14.53 9.88 10.11
CA TYR A 345 -15.94 9.95 9.70
C TYR A 345 -16.30 11.31 9.08
N ASP A 346 -16.00 12.42 9.76
CA ASP A 346 -16.31 13.77 9.26
C ASP A 346 -15.57 14.07 7.94
N THR A 347 -14.36 13.54 7.77
CA THR A 347 -13.56 13.69 6.54
C THR A 347 -14.17 12.94 5.37
N ILE A 348 -14.68 11.72 5.61
CA ILE A 348 -15.39 10.91 4.60
C ILE A 348 -16.71 11.59 4.24
N ARG A 349 -17.51 12.02 5.23
CA ARG A 349 -18.83 12.63 4.99
C ARG A 349 -18.80 13.97 4.28
N LYS A 350 -17.70 14.71 4.37
CA LYS A 350 -17.44 15.91 3.53
C LYS A 350 -17.33 15.60 2.03
N ARG A 351 -17.11 14.34 1.65
CA ARG A 351 -16.95 13.89 0.26
C ARG A 351 -18.03 12.93 -0.19
N VAL A 352 -18.52 12.09 0.73
CA VAL A 352 -19.46 11.02 0.45
C VAL A 352 -20.68 11.14 1.36
N PRO A 353 -21.86 11.50 0.82
CA PRO A 353 -23.08 11.62 1.62
C PRO A 353 -23.55 10.27 2.17
N TYR A 354 -24.40 10.30 3.19
CA TYR A 354 -25.11 9.11 3.68
C TYR A 354 -25.81 8.37 2.53
N LEU A 355 -25.83 7.03 2.58
CA LEU A 355 -26.53 6.22 1.60
C LEU A 355 -27.98 6.00 2.06
N GLU A 356 -28.88 6.85 1.56
CA GLU A 356 -30.32 6.75 1.88
C GLU A 356 -31.04 5.75 0.97
N ASN A 357 -30.79 5.84 -0.33
CA ASN A 357 -31.26 4.91 -1.37
C ASN A 357 -30.07 4.48 -2.23
N ASP A 358 -30.22 3.40 -2.97
CA ASP A 358 -29.20 2.90 -3.89
C ASP A 358 -28.74 3.99 -4.88
N ARG A 359 -27.44 4.04 -5.12
CA ARG A 359 -26.78 4.88 -6.12
C ARG A 359 -25.53 4.20 -6.63
N GLU A 360 -24.90 4.81 -7.62
CA GLU A 360 -23.63 4.36 -8.19
C GLU A 360 -22.49 4.41 -7.15
N ILE A 361 -22.28 3.31 -6.43
CA ILE A 361 -21.35 3.26 -5.29
C ILE A 361 -19.88 3.37 -5.70
N HIS A 362 -19.52 3.04 -6.95
CA HIS A 362 -18.15 3.15 -7.45
C HIS A 362 -17.59 4.57 -7.32
N ALA A 363 -18.42 5.59 -7.60
CA ALA A 363 -18.02 6.99 -7.49
C ALA A 363 -17.71 7.40 -6.04
N ASP A 364 -18.31 6.74 -5.06
CA ASP A 364 -18.02 6.97 -3.65
C ASP A 364 -16.76 6.23 -3.19
N ILE A 365 -16.56 5.00 -3.69
CA ILE A 365 -15.31 4.25 -3.49
C ILE A 365 -14.12 5.06 -4.03
N ASP A 366 -14.21 5.57 -5.26
CA ASP A 366 -13.14 6.37 -5.89
C ASP A 366 -12.78 7.63 -5.10
N LYS A 367 -13.79 8.31 -4.53
CA LYS A 367 -13.56 9.48 -3.66
C LYS A 367 -12.79 9.09 -2.40
N VAL A 368 -13.09 7.94 -1.78
CA VAL A 368 -12.37 7.47 -0.59
C VAL A 368 -10.98 6.97 -0.94
N VAL A 369 -10.79 6.24 -2.04
CA VAL A 369 -9.46 5.88 -2.57
C VAL A 369 -8.61 7.13 -2.82
N SER A 370 -9.20 8.20 -3.37
CA SER A 370 -8.51 9.49 -3.53
C SER A 370 -8.12 10.14 -2.19
N LEU A 371 -8.97 10.04 -1.16
CA LEU A 371 -8.63 10.50 0.20
C LEU A 371 -7.46 9.71 0.82
N ILE A 372 -7.41 8.41 0.56
CA ILE A 372 -6.31 7.52 0.96
C ILE A 372 -5.03 7.94 0.24
N ARG A 373 -5.03 7.95 -1.10
CA ARG A 373 -3.86 8.24 -1.93
C ARG A 373 -3.27 9.63 -1.71
N SER A 374 -4.11 10.64 -1.48
CA SER A 374 -3.66 12.00 -1.19
C SER A 374 -3.08 12.18 0.23
N GLY A 375 -3.23 11.18 1.11
CA GLY A 375 -2.87 11.27 2.53
C GLY A 375 -3.73 12.23 3.34
N LYS A 376 -4.80 12.79 2.76
CA LYS A 376 -5.67 13.76 3.43
C LYS A 376 -6.37 13.16 4.64
N LEU A 377 -6.81 11.91 4.56
CA LEU A 377 -7.45 11.21 5.67
C LEU A 377 -6.50 11.10 6.87
N VAL A 378 -5.31 10.52 6.66
CA VAL A 378 -4.27 10.37 7.70
C VAL A 378 -3.92 11.73 8.31
N LYS A 379 -3.59 12.74 7.49
CA LYS A 379 -3.24 14.09 7.99
C LYS A 379 -4.34 14.71 8.84
N SER A 380 -5.60 14.53 8.45
CA SER A 380 -6.75 15.08 9.21
C SER A 380 -6.87 14.41 10.57
N VAL A 381 -6.72 13.08 10.63
CA VAL A 381 -6.79 12.32 11.89
C VAL A 381 -5.57 12.62 12.77
N GLU A 382 -4.35 12.63 12.22
CA GLU A 382 -3.13 12.95 12.97
C GLU A 382 -3.16 14.36 13.57
N ALA A 383 -3.76 15.34 12.89
CA ALA A 383 -3.98 16.67 13.46
C ALA A 383 -4.85 16.65 14.73
N ALA A 384 -5.72 15.65 14.90
CA ALA A 384 -6.62 15.53 16.05
C ALA A 384 -6.05 14.67 17.19
N VAL A 385 -5.22 13.67 16.89
CA VAL A 385 -4.76 12.68 17.88
C VAL A 385 -3.24 12.53 18.01
N GLY A 386 -2.46 13.25 17.20
CA GLY A 386 -1.02 13.06 17.04
C GLY A 386 -0.69 11.97 16.02
N THR A 387 0.61 11.72 15.82
CA THR A 387 1.12 10.77 14.82
C THR A 387 0.52 9.37 14.99
N ILE A 388 0.09 8.77 13.87
CA ILE A 388 -0.25 7.35 13.78
C ILE A 388 1.00 6.66 13.25
N ASN A 389 1.54 5.73 14.01
CA ASN A 389 2.79 5.05 13.66
C ASN A 389 2.50 3.88 12.71
N ALA A 390 3.30 3.74 11.66
CA ALA A 390 3.13 2.74 10.60
C ALA A 390 4.18 1.65 10.70
#